data_AF-A0A852IQY0-F1
#
_entry.id   AF-A0A852IQY0-F1
#
_cell.length_a   1.000
_cell.length_b   1.000
_cell.length_c   1.000
_cell.angle_alpha   90.00
_cell.angle_beta   90.00
_cell.angle_gamma   90.00
#
_symmetry.space_group_name_H-M   'P 1'
#
loop_
_entity.id
_entity.type
_entity.pdbx_description
1 polymer ?
#
loop_
_entity_poly.entity_id
_entity_poly.type
_entity_poly.pdbx_seq_one_letter_code
_entity_poly.pdbx_strand_id
1 'polypeptide(L)'
;DVELLKHIQATVVHLQGDYEKLSSVTENLLDDCHQKQKDIEALFQSLERLEKEKVDKEDLLLGIDVKADKSALASKVNRTQFDASMERLNEVIQEMLSRVTGQEQGWHQLQQQLSEELGSKLDRLELGPFREQLEERWRSTLEKIKEKEPGTKADDAAGIKKQLLTHFHCVSCDRPLNMLVPGP
;
A
#
# COMPACT_ATOMS: atom_id res chain seq x y z
N ASP A 1 -13.98 -24.25 -129.45
CA ASP A 1 -13.10 -23.29 -128.75
C ASP A 1 -13.80 -22.15 -128.01
N VAL A 2 -14.74 -21.40 -128.61
CA VAL A 2 -15.37 -20.24 -127.93
C VAL A 2 -16.28 -20.60 -126.75
N GLU A 3 -17.04 -21.70 -126.82
CA GLU A 3 -17.92 -22.13 -125.72
C GLU A 3 -17.15 -22.61 -124.49
N LEU A 4 -16.03 -23.31 -124.70
CA LEU A 4 -15.14 -23.75 -123.63
C LEU A 4 -14.55 -22.55 -122.87
N LEU A 5 -14.15 -21.51 -123.61
CA LEU A 5 -13.65 -20.25 -123.05
C LEU A 5 -14.69 -19.53 -122.19
N LYS A 6 -15.96 -19.49 -122.63
CA LYS A 6 -17.06 -18.91 -121.85
C LYS A 6 -17.34 -19.70 -120.57
N HIS A 7 -17.28 -21.03 -120.64
CA HIS A 7 -17.46 -21.88 -119.46
C HIS A 7 -16.32 -21.68 -118.44
N ILE A 8 -15.07 -21.64 -118.91
CA ILE A 8 -13.92 -21.35 -118.06
C ILE A 8 -14.06 -19.97 -117.40
N GLN A 9 -14.47 -18.95 -118.16
CA GLN A 9 -14.69 -17.60 -117.63
C GLN A 9 -15.78 -17.57 -116.54
N ALA A 10 -16.89 -18.28 -116.74
CA ALA A 10 -17.95 -18.39 -115.74
C ALA A 10 -17.45 -19.07 -114.44
N THR A 11 -16.67 -20.14 -114.57
CA THR A 11 -16.06 -20.84 -113.42
C THR A 11 -15.06 -19.96 -112.69
N VAL A 12 -14.24 -19.16 -113.40
CA VAL A 12 -13.31 -18.21 -112.79
C VAL A 12 -14.06 -17.15 -111.97
N VAL A 13 -15.14 -16.57 -112.51
CA VAL A 13 -15.97 -15.59 -111.79
C VAL A 13 -16.63 -16.23 -110.57
N HIS A 14 -17.11 -17.46 -110.68
CA HIS A 14 -17.67 -18.20 -109.54
C HIS A 14 -16.62 -18.41 -108.44
N LEU A 15 -15.42 -18.87 -108.81
CA LEU A 15 -14.32 -19.08 -107.86
C LEU A 15 -13.87 -17.78 -107.18
N GLN A 16 -13.88 -16.66 -107.90
CA GLN A 16 -13.60 -15.34 -107.32
C GLN A 16 -14.66 -14.96 -106.27
N GLY A 17 -15.94 -15.15 -106.57
CA GLY A 17 -17.02 -14.88 -105.62
C GLY A 17 -16.96 -15.79 -104.38
N ASP A 18 -16.58 -17.06 -104.54
CA ASP A 18 -16.38 -17.95 -103.41
C ASP A 18 -15.15 -17.58 -102.57
N TYR A 19 -14.07 -17.14 -103.23
CA TYR A 19 -12.88 -16.62 -102.56
C TYR A 19 -13.20 -15.39 -101.72
N GLU A 20 -13.98 -14.43 -102.23
CA GLU A 20 -14.41 -13.24 -101.50
C GLU A 20 -15.27 -13.60 -100.27
N LYS A 21 -16.22 -14.53 -100.42
CA LYS A 21 -17.01 -15.04 -99.29
C LYS A 21 -16.13 -15.71 -98.25
N LEU A 22 -15.20 -16.55 -98.67
CA LEU A 22 -14.28 -17.25 -97.76
C LEU A 22 -13.38 -16.26 -97.03
N SER A 23 -12.89 -15.23 -97.73
CA SER A 23 -12.09 -14.15 -97.15
C SER A 23 -12.88 -13.41 -96.07
N SER A 24 -14.12 -13.02 -96.36
CA SER A 24 -14.99 -12.34 -95.38
C SER A 24 -15.30 -13.21 -94.16
N VAL A 25 -15.60 -14.50 -94.36
CA VAL A 25 -15.83 -15.43 -93.24
C VAL A 25 -14.56 -15.59 -92.39
N THR A 26 -13.39 -15.66 -93.02
CA THR A 26 -12.10 -15.78 -92.31
C THR A 26 -11.81 -14.53 -91.47
N GLU A 27 -12.08 -13.35 -92.00
CA GLU A 27 -11.91 -12.08 -91.28
C GLU A 27 -12.83 -12.00 -90.06
N ASN A 28 -14.12 -12.33 -90.21
CA ASN A 28 -15.07 -12.38 -89.09
C ASN A 28 -14.65 -13.40 -88.02
N LEU A 29 -14.16 -14.58 -88.42
CA LEU A 29 -13.67 -15.59 -87.47
C LEU A 29 -12.43 -15.11 -86.71
N LEU A 30 -11.56 -14.34 -87.36
CA LEU A 30 -10.36 -13.78 -86.75
C LEU A 30 -10.71 -12.70 -85.74
N ASP A 31 -11.66 -11.82 -86.07
CA ASP A 31 -12.21 -10.82 -85.14
C ASP A 31 -12.90 -11.48 -83.94
N ASP A 32 -13.73 -12.50 -84.15
CA ASP A 32 -14.37 -13.28 -83.09
C ASP A 32 -13.32 -13.95 -82.19
N CYS A 33 -12.24 -14.48 -82.77
CA CYS A 33 -11.15 -15.09 -82.01
C CYS A 33 -10.43 -14.04 -81.14
N HIS A 34 -10.16 -12.86 -81.69
CA HIS A 34 -9.57 -11.76 -80.93
C HIS A 34 -10.46 -11.25 -79.81
N GLN A 35 -11.77 -11.15 -80.06
CA GLN A 35 -12.72 -10.73 -79.02
C GLN A 35 -12.79 -11.77 -77.89
N LYS A 36 -12.89 -13.06 -78.24
CA LYS A 36 -12.87 -14.13 -77.25
C LYS A 36 -11.58 -14.16 -76.44
N GLN A 37 -10.44 -13.87 -77.06
CA GLN A 37 -9.16 -13.79 -76.37
C GLN A 37 -9.17 -12.66 -75.31
N LYS A 38 -9.71 -11.48 -75.65
CA LYS A 38 -9.87 -10.37 -74.68
C LYS A 38 -10.81 -10.73 -73.54
N ASP A 39 -11.91 -11.41 -73.84
CA ASP A 39 -12.88 -11.84 -72.82
C ASP A 39 -12.25 -12.85 -71.87
N ILE A 40 -11.45 -13.79 -72.38
CA ILE A 40 -10.69 -14.76 -71.58
C ILE A 40 -9.70 -14.04 -70.66
N GLU A 41 -8.94 -13.07 -71.17
CA GLU A 41 -8.00 -12.28 -70.37
C GLU A 41 -8.71 -11.51 -69.24
N ALA A 42 -9.88 -10.92 -69.53
CA ALA A 42 -10.68 -10.22 -68.54
C ALA A 42 -11.22 -11.15 -67.44
N LEU A 43 -11.61 -12.38 -67.82
CA LEU A 43 -12.04 -13.42 -66.87
C LEU A 43 -10.89 -13.85 -65.95
N PHE A 44 -9.68 -14.05 -66.49
CA PHE A 44 -8.51 -14.39 -65.68
C PHE A 44 -8.17 -13.30 -64.66
N GLN A 45 -8.19 -12.02 -65.07
CA GLN A 45 -7.97 -10.90 -64.15
C GLN A 45 -9.04 -10.80 -63.05
N SER A 46 -10.29 -11.15 -63.40
CA SER A 46 -11.39 -11.15 -62.43
C SER A 46 -11.26 -12.29 -61.42
N LEU A 47 -10.81 -13.48 -61.88
CA LEU A 47 -10.53 -14.62 -61.02
C LEU A 47 -9.40 -14.33 -60.02
N GLU A 48 -8.30 -13.75 -60.48
CA GLU A 48 -7.16 -13.39 -59.62
C GLU A 48 -7.58 -12.40 -58.52
N ARG A 49 -8.41 -11.40 -58.87
CA ARG A 49 -8.97 -10.46 -57.90
C ARG A 49 -9.85 -11.16 -56.87
N LEU A 50 -10.72 -12.06 -57.33
CA LEU A 50 -11.63 -12.80 -56.45
C LEU A 50 -10.87 -13.72 -55.50
N GLU A 51 -9.79 -14.36 -55.97
CA GLU A 51 -8.93 -15.20 -55.14
C GLU A 51 -8.27 -14.39 -54.02
N LYS A 52 -7.73 -13.21 -54.35
CA LYS A 52 -7.16 -12.29 -53.36
C LYS A 52 -8.20 -11.85 -52.33
N GLU A 53 -9.36 -11.40 -52.78
CA GLU A 53 -10.44 -10.97 -51.88
C GLU A 53 -10.96 -12.12 -50.99
N LYS A 54 -10.97 -13.35 -51.51
CA LYS A 54 -11.34 -14.54 -50.74
C LYS A 54 -10.35 -14.82 -49.62
N VAL A 55 -9.04 -14.75 -49.88
CA VAL A 55 -8.00 -14.91 -48.87
C VAL A 55 -8.14 -13.84 -47.79
N ASP A 56 -8.30 -12.57 -48.18
CA ASP A 56 -8.52 -11.45 -47.23
C ASP A 56 -9.75 -11.68 -46.32
N LYS A 57 -10.83 -12.23 -46.89
CA LYS A 57 -12.04 -12.59 -46.14
C LYS A 57 -11.82 -13.74 -45.16
N GLU A 58 -11.08 -14.78 -45.56
CA GLU A 58 -10.74 -15.92 -44.69
C GLU A 58 -9.88 -15.46 -43.51
N ASP A 59 -8.87 -14.61 -43.77
CA ASP A 59 -8.04 -14.01 -42.72
C ASP A 59 -8.87 -13.14 -41.75
N LEU A 60 -9.82 -12.37 -42.26
CA LEU A 60 -10.74 -11.61 -41.44
C LEU A 60 -11.62 -12.52 -40.56
N LEU A 61 -12.14 -13.62 -41.12
CA LEU A 61 -12.95 -14.58 -40.37
C LEU A 61 -12.14 -15.25 -39.27
N LEU A 62 -10.90 -15.66 -39.54
CA LEU A 62 -9.99 -16.20 -38.53
C LEU A 62 -9.71 -15.16 -37.42
N GLY A 63 -9.44 -13.91 -37.81
CA GLY A 63 -9.24 -12.82 -36.85
C GLY A 63 -10.47 -12.52 -36.00
N ILE A 64 -11.68 -12.66 -36.57
CA ILE A 64 -12.95 -12.53 -35.84
C ILE A 64 -13.16 -13.71 -34.90
N ASP A 65 -12.88 -14.95 -35.31
CA ASP A 65 -13.03 -16.14 -34.48
C ASP A 65 -12.11 -16.10 -33.25
N VAL A 66 -10.84 -15.74 -33.45
CA VAL A 66 -9.88 -15.49 -32.36
C VAL A 66 -10.36 -14.35 -31.44
N LYS A 67 -10.97 -13.30 -31.98
CA LYS A 67 -11.58 -12.22 -31.18
C LYS A 67 -12.89 -12.62 -30.50
N ALA A 68 -13.66 -13.55 -31.06
CA ALA A 68 -14.92 -14.04 -30.50
C ALA A 68 -14.68 -14.98 -29.30
N ASP A 69 -13.48 -15.56 -29.21
CA ASP A 69 -12.97 -16.21 -28.00
C ASP A 69 -12.82 -15.23 -26.80
N LYS A 70 -13.09 -13.93 -27.00
CA LYS A 70 -13.40 -12.97 -25.93
C LYS A 70 -14.55 -13.44 -25.03
N SER A 71 -15.50 -14.23 -25.55
CA SER A 71 -16.53 -14.88 -24.74
C SER A 71 -15.94 -15.95 -23.81
N ALA A 72 -14.99 -16.76 -24.29
CA ALA A 72 -14.23 -17.66 -23.43
C ALA A 72 -13.33 -16.91 -22.46
N LEU A 73 -12.73 -15.78 -22.85
CA LEU A 73 -11.97 -14.91 -21.95
C LEU A 73 -12.86 -14.29 -20.85
N ALA A 74 -14.08 -13.88 -21.20
CA ALA A 74 -15.09 -13.41 -20.25
C ALA A 74 -15.54 -14.53 -19.28
N SER A 75 -15.44 -15.80 -19.69
CA SER A 75 -15.69 -16.94 -18.82
C SER A 75 -14.48 -17.30 -17.93
N LYS A 76 -13.26 -17.04 -18.39
CA LYS A 76 -12.00 -17.28 -17.66
C LYS A 76 -11.76 -16.28 -16.53
N VAL A 77 -12.14 -15.02 -16.72
CA VAL A 77 -12.22 -14.04 -15.62
C VAL A 77 -13.67 -13.97 -15.18
N ASN A 78 -14.05 -14.80 -14.22
CA ASN A 78 -15.38 -14.73 -13.64
C ASN A 78 -15.49 -13.41 -12.86
N ARG A 79 -15.94 -12.36 -13.57
CA ARG A 79 -16.11 -11.00 -13.04
C ARG A 79 -16.88 -11.02 -11.72
N THR A 80 -17.89 -11.87 -11.60
CA THR A 80 -18.69 -11.99 -10.38
C THR A 80 -17.90 -12.51 -9.18
N GLN A 81 -16.97 -13.47 -9.38
CA GLN A 81 -16.09 -13.96 -8.31
C GLN A 81 -15.04 -12.93 -7.93
N PHE A 82 -14.52 -12.18 -8.90
CA PHE A 82 -13.58 -11.10 -8.65
C PHE A 82 -14.24 -9.98 -7.85
N ASP A 83 -15.41 -9.51 -8.30
CA ASP A 83 -16.18 -8.45 -7.63
C ASP A 83 -16.58 -8.91 -6.22
N ALA A 84 -17.07 -10.13 -6.05
CA ALA A 84 -17.39 -10.68 -4.73
C ALA A 84 -16.16 -10.78 -3.80
N SER A 85 -14.99 -11.13 -4.34
CA SER A 85 -13.74 -11.17 -3.56
C SER A 85 -13.29 -9.76 -3.17
N MET A 86 -13.47 -8.79 -4.06
CA MET A 86 -13.14 -7.39 -3.83
C MET A 86 -14.05 -6.77 -2.76
N GLU A 87 -15.35 -7.03 -2.82
CA GLU A 87 -16.31 -6.59 -1.79
C GLU A 87 -15.98 -7.19 -0.43
N ARG A 88 -15.75 -8.51 -0.38
CA ARG A 88 -15.35 -9.19 0.86
C ARG A 88 -14.04 -8.62 1.44
N LEU A 89 -13.06 -8.32 0.58
CA LEU A 89 -11.81 -7.70 1.02
C LEU A 89 -12.06 -6.30 1.60
N ASN A 90 -12.92 -5.52 0.95
CA ASN A 90 -13.29 -4.18 1.43
C ASN A 90 -13.99 -4.25 2.80
N GLU A 91 -14.91 -5.19 3.00
CA GLU A 91 -15.56 -5.43 4.30
C GLU A 91 -14.54 -5.72 5.41
N VAL A 92 -13.59 -6.63 5.16
CA VAL A 92 -12.55 -6.98 6.13
C VAL A 92 -11.67 -5.78 6.47
N ILE A 93 -11.32 -4.96 5.47
CA ILE A 93 -10.52 -3.74 5.68
C ILE A 93 -11.29 -2.74 6.54
N GLN A 94 -12.57 -2.52 6.25
CA GLN A 94 -13.41 -1.60 7.04
C GLN A 94 -13.58 -2.09 8.48
N GLU A 95 -13.77 -3.39 8.68
CA GLU A 95 -13.84 -3.98 10.02
C GLU A 95 -12.51 -3.77 10.76
N MET A 96 -11.36 -4.08 10.14
CA MET A 96 -10.05 -3.86 10.74
C MET A 96 -9.80 -2.40 11.09
N LEU A 97 -10.14 -1.47 10.20
CA LEU A 97 -10.03 -0.03 10.46
C LEU A 97 -10.88 0.37 11.67
N SER A 98 -12.14 -0.07 11.73
CA SER A 98 -13.03 0.25 12.86
C SER A 98 -12.47 -0.25 14.20
N ARG A 99 -11.86 -1.45 14.21
CA ARG A 99 -11.25 -2.04 15.40
C ARG A 99 -10.00 -1.28 15.83
N VAL A 100 -9.12 -0.93 14.88
CA VAL A 100 -7.89 -0.18 15.16
C VAL A 100 -8.22 1.22 15.69
N THR A 101 -9.15 1.93 15.04
CA THR A 101 -9.58 3.25 15.50
C THR A 101 -10.27 3.19 16.86
N GLY A 102 -11.10 2.16 17.11
CA GLY A 102 -11.69 1.96 18.43
C GLY A 102 -10.66 1.71 19.53
N GLN A 103 -9.62 0.92 19.23
CA GLN A 103 -8.51 0.69 20.16
C GLN A 103 -7.71 1.98 20.42
N GLU A 104 -7.37 2.73 19.36
CA GLU A 104 -6.66 4.01 19.47
C GLU A 104 -7.42 5.01 20.36
N GLN A 105 -8.73 5.13 20.18
CA GLN A 105 -9.59 5.95 21.05
C GLN A 105 -9.56 5.46 22.50
N GLY A 106 -9.64 4.14 22.74
CA GLY A 106 -9.54 3.56 24.07
C GLY A 106 -8.20 3.85 24.75
N TRP A 107 -7.09 3.76 24.01
CA TRP A 107 -5.76 4.12 24.50
C TRP A 107 -5.67 5.61 24.88
N HIS A 108 -6.24 6.50 24.06
CA HIS A 108 -6.31 7.92 24.39
C HIS A 108 -7.15 8.21 25.63
N GLN A 109 -8.28 7.52 25.82
CA GLN A 109 -9.09 7.64 27.03
C GLN A 109 -8.32 7.19 28.28
N LEU A 110 -7.66 6.03 28.22
CA LEU A 110 -6.83 5.53 29.33
C LEU A 110 -5.67 6.48 29.64
N GLN A 111 -5.02 7.03 28.61
CA GLN A 111 -3.95 8.00 28.77
C GLN A 111 -4.46 9.29 29.45
N GLN A 112 -5.64 9.77 29.05
CA GLN A 112 -6.26 10.94 29.66
C GLN A 112 -6.61 10.67 31.13
N GLN A 113 -7.27 9.56 31.42
CA GLN A 113 -7.60 9.16 32.80
C GLN A 113 -6.36 9.03 33.68
N LEU A 114 -5.30 8.40 33.16
CA LEU A 114 -4.03 8.28 33.89
C LEU A 114 -3.40 9.65 34.14
N SER A 115 -3.49 10.56 33.16
CA SER A 115 -2.97 11.93 33.28
C SER A 115 -3.78 12.77 34.27
N GLU A 116 -5.10 12.59 34.35
CA GLU A 116 -5.98 13.22 35.33
C GLU A 116 -5.72 12.67 36.75
N GLU A 117 -5.59 11.35 36.90
CA GLU A 117 -5.29 10.69 38.18
C GLU A 117 -3.86 10.99 38.66
N LEU A 118 -2.90 11.04 37.75
CA LEU A 118 -1.54 11.50 38.06
C LEU A 118 -1.57 12.99 38.40
N GLY A 119 -2.35 13.78 37.67
CA GLY A 119 -2.63 15.18 37.96
C GLY A 119 -3.14 15.36 39.38
N SER A 120 -4.19 14.65 39.79
CA SER A 120 -4.79 14.72 41.13
C SER A 120 -3.87 14.21 42.24
N LYS A 121 -3.10 13.13 42.01
CA LYS A 121 -2.10 12.64 42.97
C LYS A 121 -0.90 13.56 43.10
N LEU A 122 -0.52 14.25 42.02
CA LEU A 122 0.51 15.29 42.03
C LEU A 122 -0.06 16.64 42.45
N ASP A 123 -1.38 16.80 42.50
CA ASP A 123 -2.08 17.98 43.01
C ASP A 123 -2.02 17.98 44.53
N ARG A 124 -0.81 18.24 45.04
CA ARG A 124 -0.42 19.38 45.91
C ARG A 124 -1.37 19.94 46.97
N LEU A 125 -2.67 19.65 46.99
CA LEU A 125 -3.61 20.12 48.00
C LEU A 125 -3.25 19.65 49.41
N GLU A 126 -2.60 18.49 49.55
CA GLU A 126 -2.08 18.05 50.86
C GLU A 126 -0.60 18.35 51.04
N LEU A 127 0.23 18.20 49.99
CA LEU A 127 1.68 18.39 50.10
C LEU A 127 2.08 19.86 50.34
N GLY A 128 1.36 20.82 49.77
CA GLY A 128 1.60 22.25 50.00
C GLY A 128 1.33 22.66 51.46
N PRO A 129 0.10 22.49 51.96
CA PRO A 129 -0.25 22.79 53.35
C PRO A 129 0.54 21.97 54.37
N PHE A 130 0.88 20.71 54.07
CA PHE A 130 1.71 19.89 54.94
C PHE A 130 3.15 20.41 55.03
N ARG A 131 3.72 20.87 53.91
CA ARG A 131 5.02 21.54 53.91
C ARG A 131 4.99 22.84 54.71
N GLU A 132 3.96 23.66 54.55
CA GLU A 132 3.77 24.90 55.33
C GLU A 132 3.66 24.60 56.83
N GLN A 133 2.93 23.56 57.24
CA GLN A 133 2.86 23.12 58.64
C GLN A 133 4.22 22.67 59.19
N LEU A 134 5.03 21.96 58.39
CA LEU A 134 6.37 21.54 58.79
C LEU A 134 7.30 22.75 58.96
N GLU A 135 7.26 23.71 58.04
CA GLU A 135 8.04 24.94 58.12
C GLU A 135 7.63 25.79 59.34
N GLU A 136 6.33 25.90 59.63
CA GLU A 136 5.82 26.60 60.81
C GLU A 136 6.26 25.93 62.12
N ARG A 137 6.14 24.60 62.22
CA ARG A 137 6.61 23.84 63.38
C ARG A 137 8.11 23.96 63.59
N TRP A 138 8.88 23.94 62.50
CA TRP A 138 10.33 24.13 62.54
C TRP A 138 10.70 25.53 63.05
N ARG A 139 10.05 26.58 62.52
CA ARG A 139 10.22 27.96 63.00
C ARG A 139 9.88 28.11 64.48
N SER A 140 8.72 27.63 64.92
CA SER A 140 8.32 27.69 66.34
C SER A 140 9.27 26.90 67.24
N THR A 141 9.81 25.77 66.78
CA THR A 141 10.80 24.99 67.54
C THR A 141 12.12 25.75 67.66
N LEU A 142 12.59 26.39 66.58
CA LEU A 142 13.77 27.24 66.59
C LEU A 142 13.59 28.45 67.53
N GLU A 143 12.43 29.09 67.52
CA GLU A 143 12.11 30.18 68.44
C GLU A 143 12.10 29.71 69.89
N LYS A 144 11.45 28.58 70.19
CA LYS A 144 11.47 28.00 71.54
C LYS A 144 12.87 27.63 72.00
N ILE A 145 13.74 27.17 71.10
CA ILE A 145 15.14 26.89 71.42
C ILE A 145 15.89 28.20 71.71
N LYS A 146 15.66 29.25 70.92
CA LYS A 146 16.25 30.59 71.15
C LYS A 146 15.73 31.27 72.42
N GLU A 147 14.47 31.06 72.79
CA GLU A 147 13.88 31.57 74.03
C GLU A 147 14.27 30.73 75.26
N LYS A 148 14.49 29.42 75.08
CA LYS A 148 15.02 28.53 76.11
C LYS A 148 16.53 28.62 76.27
N GLU A 149 17.26 29.23 75.35
CA GLU A 149 18.60 29.71 75.63
C GLU A 149 18.45 30.78 76.71
N PRO A 150 18.73 30.46 77.99
CA PRO A 150 18.81 31.51 78.98
C PRO A 150 19.96 32.37 78.51
N GLY A 151 19.70 33.65 78.22
CA GLY A 151 20.73 34.57 77.76
C GLY A 151 22.00 34.32 78.55
N THR A 152 23.00 33.72 77.89
CA THR A 152 24.25 33.33 78.50
C THR A 152 24.94 34.64 78.84
N LYS A 153 24.57 35.21 79.97
CA LYS A 153 25.48 36.02 80.76
C LYS A 153 26.70 35.12 80.88
N ALA A 154 27.80 35.57 80.31
CA ALA A 154 29.11 35.07 80.67
C ALA A 154 29.21 35.26 82.18
N ASP A 155 28.86 34.22 82.93
CA ASP A 155 29.16 34.13 84.34
C ASP A 155 29.89 32.82 84.56
N ASP A 156 31.07 33.04 85.10
CA ASP A 156 32.16 32.13 85.30
C ASP A 156 31.77 31.09 86.36
N ALA A 157 32.34 29.89 86.22
CA ALA A 157 32.44 28.85 87.25
C ALA A 157 31.16 28.41 88.02
N ALA A 158 30.72 27.17 87.76
CA ALA A 158 30.58 26.11 88.79
C ALA A 158 29.96 24.83 88.19
N GLY A 159 30.72 24.13 87.35
CA GLY A 159 30.46 22.70 87.16
C GLY A 159 30.75 21.98 88.47
N ILE A 160 29.71 21.61 89.22
CA ILE A 160 29.82 20.77 90.42
C ILE A 160 30.40 19.41 90.01
N LYS A 161 31.73 19.26 90.07
CA LYS A 161 32.41 17.96 90.16
C LYS A 161 32.15 17.42 91.57
N LYS A 162 31.00 16.79 91.78
CA LYS A 162 30.76 15.96 92.97
C LYS A 162 31.73 14.77 92.92
N GLN A 163 32.88 14.87 93.60
CA GLN A 163 33.67 13.69 94.01
C GLN A 163 32.82 12.91 95.02
N LEU A 164 31.96 12.02 94.50
CA LEU A 164 31.24 11.07 95.31
C LEU A 164 32.18 9.90 95.60
N LEU A 165 32.41 9.66 96.90
CA LEU A 165 33.07 8.51 97.56
C LEU A 165 34.53 8.75 97.98
N THR A 166 34.72 9.25 99.19
CA THR A 166 36.02 9.44 99.87
C THR A 166 36.41 8.32 100.83
N HIS A 167 35.63 7.24 100.92
CA HIS A 167 35.93 6.07 101.76
C HIS A 167 35.88 4.79 100.94
N PHE A 168 37.04 4.24 100.60
CA PHE A 168 37.16 2.97 99.90
C PHE A 168 37.33 1.85 100.91
N HIS A 169 36.70 0.70 100.68
CA HIS A 169 36.90 -0.51 101.48
C HIS A 169 37.45 -1.62 100.58
N CYS A 170 38.30 -2.48 101.11
CA CYS A 170 38.81 -3.63 100.38
C CYS A 170 37.66 -4.59 100.06
N VAL A 171 37.35 -4.83 98.79
CA VAL A 171 36.20 -5.67 98.39
C VAL A 171 36.26 -7.10 98.95
N SER A 172 37.46 -7.63 99.23
CA SER A 172 37.63 -9.01 99.69
C SER A 172 37.49 -9.20 101.20
N CYS A 173 37.73 -8.16 102.01
CA CYS A 173 37.70 -8.27 103.48
C CYS A 173 37.02 -7.10 104.19
N ASP A 174 36.45 -6.18 103.41
CA ASP A 174 35.67 -5.01 103.80
C ASP A 174 36.37 -4.04 104.77
N ARG A 175 37.71 -4.07 104.81
CA ARG A 175 38.51 -3.17 105.66
C ARG A 175 38.61 -1.77 105.02
N PRO A 176 38.42 -0.66 105.77
CA PRO A 176 38.55 0.70 105.23
C PRO A 176 39.98 1.03 104.81
N LEU A 177 40.12 1.67 103.66
CA LEU A 177 41.39 2.08 103.05
C LEU A 177 41.42 3.61 102.88
N ASN A 178 42.46 4.26 103.41
CA ASN A 178 42.75 5.65 103.11
C ASN A 178 43.70 5.73 101.91
N MET A 179 43.18 6.18 100.76
CA MET A 179 43.99 6.43 99.57
C MET A 179 43.88 7.91 99.18
N LEU A 180 45.03 8.58 99.01
CA LEU A 180 45.11 9.90 98.40
C LEU A 180 45.09 9.73 96.88
N VAL A 181 44.10 10.29 96.19
CA VAL A 181 44.06 10.28 94.73
C VAL A 181 44.84 11.50 94.21
N PRO A 182 45.94 11.33 93.45
CA PRO A 182 46.59 12.44 92.75
C PRO A 182 45.69 12.85 91.57
N GLY A 183 45.17 14.07 91.59
CA GLY A 183 44.39 14.62 90.49
C GLY A 183 45.25 15.20 89.37
N PRO A 184 44.67 15.46 88.20
CA PRO A 184 45.00 16.62 87.37
C PRO A 184 44.19 17.85 87.79
#